data_AF-A0A2V8Q2Q9-F1
#
_entry.id   AF-A0A2V8Q2Q9-F1
#
_cell.length_a   1.000
_cell.length_b   1.000
_cell.length_c   1.000
_cell.angle_alpha   90.00
_cell.angle_beta   90.00
_cell.angle_gamma   90.00
#
_symmetry.space_group_name_H-M   'P 1'
#
loop_
_entity.id
_entity.type
_entity.pdbx_description
1 polymer ?
#
loop_
_entity_poly.entity_id
_entity_poly.type
_entity_poly.pdbx_seq_one_letter_code
_entity_poly.pdbx_strand_id
1 'polypeptide(L)'
;PMLLPCLIVIGAAMGAVNGAMVGWLRLPSIIVTLAMLAAWRDALRWITGGEWVQNLPAKFQWFGLGQNLGQWLIVATSLIVLVVLSWTLRNLAGGRALYAVGSDAEAARLAGIEPPRVTFS
;
A
#
# COMPACT_ATOMS: atom_id res chain seq x y z
N PRO A 1 -4.27 21.69 2.85
CA PRO A 1 -5.24 20.82 3.56
C PRO A 1 -5.91 19.76 2.66
N MET A 2 -6.25 20.08 1.39
CA MET A 2 -6.89 19.13 0.46
C MET A 2 -5.94 18.09 -0.17
N LEU A 3 -4.62 18.29 -0.11
CA LEU A 3 -3.65 17.38 -0.72
C LEU A 3 -3.48 16.06 0.04
N LEU A 4 -3.64 16.04 1.36
CA LEU A 4 -3.55 14.84 2.19
C LEU A 4 -4.58 13.77 1.82
N PRO A 5 -5.90 14.07 1.74
CA PRO A 5 -6.87 13.07 1.31
C PRO A 5 -6.63 12.62 -0.14
N CYS A 6 -6.21 13.52 -1.04
CA CYS A 6 -5.86 13.14 -2.41
C CYS A 6 -4.70 12.13 -2.45
N LEU A 7 -3.65 12.32 -1.63
CA LEU A 7 -2.53 11.39 -1.54
C LEU A 7 -2.95 10.02 -1.03
N ILE A 8 -3.83 9.97 -0.02
CA ILE A 8 -4.35 8.71 0.52
C ILE A 8 -5.19 7.98 -0.54
N VAL A 9 -6.05 8.71 -1.26
CA VAL A 9 -6.89 8.14 -2.31
C VAL A 9 -6.04 7.62 -3.48
N ILE A 10 -5.04 8.38 -3.92
CA ILE A 10 -4.12 7.94 -4.99
C ILE A 10 -3.32 6.73 -4.52
N GLY A 11 -2.77 6.75 -3.30
CA GLY A 11 -2.03 5.62 -2.74
C GLY A 11 -2.89 4.36 -2.61
N ALA A 12 -4.13 4.50 -2.15
CA ALA A 12 -5.09 3.40 -2.07
C ALA A 12 -5.46 2.86 -3.46
N ALA A 13 -5.69 3.75 -4.44
CA ALA A 13 -5.98 3.35 -5.81
C ALA A 13 -4.80 2.60 -6.44
N MET A 14 -3.57 3.09 -6.25
CA MET A 14 -2.37 2.41 -6.75
C MET A 14 -2.14 1.06 -6.04
N GLY A 15 -2.39 0.99 -4.73
CA GLY A 15 -2.36 -0.27 -3.98
C GLY A 15 -3.39 -1.27 -4.51
N ALA A 16 -4.59 -0.80 -4.82
CA ALA A 16 -5.65 -1.62 -5.41
C ALA A 16 -5.29 -2.10 -6.82
N VAL A 17 -4.66 -1.27 -7.65
CA VAL A 17 -4.16 -1.68 -8.98
C VAL A 17 -3.10 -2.78 -8.84
N ASN A 18 -2.12 -2.60 -7.96
CA ASN A 18 -1.10 -3.63 -7.69
C ASN A 18 -1.74 -4.93 -7.21
N GLY A 19 -2.69 -4.86 -6.27
CA GLY A 19 -3.42 -6.01 -5.75
C GLY A 19 -4.28 -6.70 -6.81
N ALA A 20 -4.96 -5.94 -7.68
CA ALA A 20 -5.78 -6.45 -8.78
C ALA A 20 -4.92 -7.15 -9.84
N MET A 21 -3.75 -6.59 -10.17
CA MET A 21 -2.84 -7.24 -11.12
C MET A 21 -2.31 -8.57 -10.58
N VAL A 22 -1.96 -8.65 -9.29
CA VAL A 22 -1.54 -9.91 -8.67
C VAL A 22 -2.70 -10.90 -8.59
N GLY A 23 -3.89 -10.44 -8.20
CA GLY A 23 -5.08 -11.28 -8.02
C GLY A 23 -5.66 -11.82 -9.33
N TRP A 24 -5.77 -10.99 -10.37
CA TRP A 24 -6.38 -11.37 -11.64
C TRP A 24 -5.38 -11.97 -12.63
N LEU A 25 -4.17 -11.40 -12.77
CA LEU A 25 -3.20 -11.91 -13.76
C LEU A 25 -2.30 -13.02 -13.17
N ARG A 26 -2.42 -13.35 -11.88
CA ARG A 26 -1.58 -14.35 -11.17
C ARG A 26 -0.08 -14.14 -11.37
N LEU A 27 0.33 -12.89 -11.56
CA LEU A 27 1.73 -12.53 -11.73
C LEU A 27 2.44 -12.52 -10.37
N PRO A 28 3.72 -12.89 -10.29
CA PRO A 28 4.51 -12.74 -9.07
C PRO A 28 4.49 -11.29 -8.55
N SER A 29 4.10 -11.10 -7.30
CA SER A 29 3.95 -9.77 -6.65
C SER A 29 5.20 -8.88 -6.77
N ILE A 30 6.38 -9.48 -6.67
CA ILE A 30 7.66 -8.77 -6.80
C ILE A 30 7.79 -8.10 -8.18
N ILE A 31 7.37 -8.76 -9.25
CA ILE A 31 7.50 -8.23 -10.61
C ILE A 31 6.53 -7.07 -10.81
N VAL A 32 5.27 -7.23 -10.36
CA VAL A 32 4.24 -6.20 -10.48
C VAL A 32 4.63 -4.93 -9.73
N THR A 33 5.08 -5.09 -8.47
CA THR A 33 5.46 -3.95 -7.63
C THR A 33 6.69 -3.20 -8.16
N LEU A 34 7.73 -3.92 -8.62
CA LEU A 34 8.91 -3.31 -9.24
C LEU A 34 8.58 -2.63 -10.57
N ALA A 35 7.77 -3.26 -11.42
CA ALA A 35 7.36 -2.69 -12.71
C ALA A 35 6.51 -1.43 -12.51
N MET A 36 5.56 -1.45 -11.57
CA MET A 36 4.74 -0.29 -11.24
C MET A 36 5.58 0.86 -10.65
N LEU A 37 6.55 0.56 -9.77
CA LEU A 37 7.49 1.55 -9.26
C LEU A 37 8.28 2.21 -10.40
N ALA A 38 8.81 1.43 -11.34
CA ALA A 38 9.57 1.92 -12.48
C ALA A 38 8.69 2.78 -13.40
N ALA A 39 7.51 2.29 -13.77
CA ALA A 39 6.57 3.00 -14.62
C ALA A 39 6.16 4.35 -14.01
N TRP A 40 5.88 4.38 -12.70
CA TRP A 40 5.48 5.61 -12.03
C TRP A 40 6.63 6.60 -11.90
N ARG A 41 7.83 6.11 -11.58
CA ARG A 41 9.04 6.93 -11.51
C ARG A 41 9.35 7.58 -12.85
N ASP A 42 9.25 6.82 -13.94
CA ASP A 42 9.52 7.33 -15.28
C ASP A 42 8.42 8.28 -15.77
N ALA A 43 7.15 7.98 -15.46
CA ALA A 43 6.04 8.90 -15.72
C ALA A 43 6.23 10.23 -14.99
N LEU A 44 6.63 10.21 -13.70
CA LEU A 44 6.94 11.42 -12.95
C LEU A 44 8.11 12.18 -13.57
N ARG A 45 9.15 11.47 -13.99
CA ARG A 45 10.34 12.07 -14.62
C ARG A 45 9.99 12.78 -15.92
N TRP A 46 9.10 12.19 -16.73
CA TRP A 46 8.62 12.80 -17.97
C TRP A 46 7.79 14.06 -17.70
N ILE A 47 6.87 14.00 -16.72
CA ILE A 47 6.01 15.14 -16.37
C ILE A 47 6.82 16.30 -15.76
N THR A 48 7.84 15.98 -14.97
CA THR A 48 8.67 17.00 -14.28
C THR A 48 9.81 17.51 -15.16
N GLY A 49 9.94 17.05 -16.41
CA GLY A 49 10.99 17.48 -17.34
C GLY A 49 12.42 17.17 -16.88
N GLY A 50 12.59 16.31 -15.86
CA GLY A 50 13.87 16.02 -15.24
C GLY A 50 14.32 17.00 -14.15
N GLU A 51 13.53 18.03 -13.83
CA GLU A 51 13.84 18.88 -12.68
C GLU A 51 13.50 18.16 -11.37
N TRP A 52 14.43 18.20 -10.42
CA TRP A 52 14.16 17.78 -9.06
C TRP A 52 13.22 18.80 -8.43
N VAL A 53 12.12 18.34 -7.82
CA VAL A 53 11.22 19.21 -7.08
C VAL A 53 11.98 19.79 -5.89
N GLN A 54 12.57 20.97 -6.08
CA GLN A 54 13.28 21.74 -5.07
C GLN A 54 12.44 22.98 -4.76
N ASN A 55 12.30 23.30 -3.47
CA ASN A 55 11.39 24.32 -2.90
C ASN A 55 9.93 23.88 -2.68
N LEU A 56 9.70 22.76 -1.98
CA LEU A 56 8.40 22.55 -1.36
C LEU A 56 8.19 23.62 -0.25
N PRO A 57 7.03 24.33 -0.22
CA PRO A 57 6.75 25.35 0.78
C PRO A 57 6.96 24.82 2.20
N ALA A 58 7.45 25.64 3.13
CA ALA A 58 7.68 25.23 4.53
C ALA A 58 6.42 24.64 5.21
N LYS A 59 5.21 25.07 4.82
CA LYS A 59 3.94 24.46 5.27
C LYS A 59 3.75 23.00 4.83
N PHE A 60 4.46 22.56 3.79
CA PHE A 60 4.46 21.20 3.26
C PHE A 60 5.58 20.34 3.85
N GLN A 61 6.67 20.96 4.30
CA GLN A 61 7.83 20.30 4.92
C GLN A 61 7.56 19.77 6.33
N TRP A 62 6.45 20.16 6.96
CA TRP A 62 6.05 19.67 8.28
C TRP A 62 5.88 18.14 8.30
N PHE A 63 5.42 17.55 7.20
CA PHE A 63 5.26 16.10 7.04
C PHE A 63 6.53 15.53 6.40
N GLY A 64 7.57 15.33 7.21
CA GLY A 64 8.77 14.57 6.82
C GLY A 64 10.11 15.31 6.80
N LEU A 65 10.15 16.65 6.81
CA LEU A 65 11.42 17.43 6.76
C LEU A 65 11.78 18.11 8.09
N GLY A 66 10.84 18.24 9.04
CA GLY A 66 11.15 18.56 10.44
C GLY A 66 11.62 17.30 11.18
N GLN A 67 12.92 16.99 11.12
CA GLN A 67 13.53 15.68 11.45
C GLN A 67 12.98 14.98 12.72
N ASN A 68 12.64 15.70 13.79
CA ASN A 68 12.16 15.04 15.01
C ASN A 68 10.64 14.80 15.02
N LEU A 69 9.82 15.82 14.73
CA LEU A 69 8.37 15.71 14.88
C LEU A 69 7.75 14.85 13.77
N GLY A 70 8.25 14.99 12.53
CA GLY A 70 7.79 14.20 11.40
C GLY A 70 8.09 12.71 11.55
N GLN A 71 9.26 12.36 12.07
CA GLN A 71 9.66 10.97 12.30
C GLN A 71 8.76 10.30 13.35
N TRP A 72 8.50 10.97 14.48
CA TRP A 72 7.59 10.46 15.51
C TRP A 72 6.17 10.26 14.97
N LEU A 73 5.66 11.17 14.14
CA LEU A 73 4.33 11.03 13.53
C LEU A 73 4.27 9.86 12.56
N ILE A 74 5.31 9.63 11.75
CA ILE A 74 5.37 8.47 10.84
C ILE A 74 5.40 7.17 11.65
N VAL A 75 6.22 7.11 12.70
CA VAL A 75 6.32 5.92 13.57
C VAL A 75 4.98 5.67 14.29
N ALA A 76 4.39 6.69 14.89
CA ALA A 76 3.11 6.59 15.58
C ALA A 76 1.98 6.15 14.62
N THR A 77 1.92 6.74 13.43
CA THR A 77 0.91 6.37 12.42
C THR A 77 1.11 4.93 11.95
N SER A 78 2.35 4.52 11.68
CA SER A 78 2.68 3.15 11.28
C SER A 78 2.30 2.14 12.36
N LEU A 79 2.56 2.47 13.64
CA LEU A 79 2.19 1.63 14.76
C LEU A 79 0.67 1.52 14.91
N ILE A 80 -0.06 2.63 14.78
CA ILE A 80 -1.53 2.64 14.81
C ILE A 80 -2.09 1.74 13.70
N VAL A 81 -1.60 1.91 12.46
CA VAL A 81 -2.02 1.09 11.32
C VAL A 81 -1.73 -0.38 11.57
N LEU A 82 -0.55 -0.72 12.11
CA LEU A 82 -0.18 -2.09 12.46
C LEU A 82 -1.09 -2.70 13.52
N VAL A 83 -1.38 -1.96 14.60
CA VAL A 83 -2.28 -2.41 15.68
C VAL A 83 -3.69 -2.64 15.14
N VAL A 84 -4.21 -1.69 14.36
CA VAL A 84 -5.55 -1.79 13.77
C VAL A 84 -5.63 -2.97 12.80
N LEU A 85 -4.65 -3.13 11.90
CA LEU A 85 -4.59 -4.27 10.97
C LEU A 85 -4.46 -5.60 11.71
N SER A 86 -3.55 -5.71 12.68
CA SER A 86 -3.37 -6.93 13.46
C SER A 86 -4.63 -7.31 14.24
N TRP A 87 -5.31 -6.33 14.84
CA TRP A 87 -6.58 -6.56 15.53
C TRP A 87 -7.69 -6.99 14.56
N THR A 88 -7.76 -6.35 13.39
CA THR A 88 -8.74 -6.66 12.35
C THR A 88 -8.51 -8.07 11.79
N LEU A 89 -7.26 -8.44 11.52
CA LEU A 89 -6.89 -9.76 11.02
C LEU A 89 -7.22 -10.89 12.01
N ARG A 90 -7.10 -10.63 13.32
CA ARG A 90 -7.41 -11.62 14.36
C ARG A 90 -8.92 -11.76 14.62
N ASN A 91 -9.64 -10.64 14.68
CA ASN A 91 -11.03 -10.65 15.15
C ASN A 91 -12.07 -10.79 14.04
N LEU A 92 -11.82 -10.27 12.83
CA LEU A 92 -12.78 -10.38 11.72
C LEU A 92 -12.63 -11.70 10.98
N ALA A 93 -13.77 -12.31 10.61
CA ALA A 93 -13.81 -13.55 9.83
C ALA A 93 -13.09 -13.41 8.47
N GLY A 94 -13.26 -12.27 7.78
CA GLY A 94 -12.52 -11.96 6.55
C GLY A 94 -11.02 -11.74 6.77
N GLY A 95 -10.63 -11.22 7.94
CA GLY A 95 -9.23 -11.00 8.30
C GLY A 95 -8.45 -12.31 8.50
N ARG A 96 -9.08 -13.31 9.13
CA ARG A 96 -8.48 -14.65 9.30
C ARG A 96 -8.33 -15.38 7.97
N ALA A 97 -9.32 -15.25 7.08
CA ALA A 97 -9.25 -15.82 5.74
C ALA A 97 -8.12 -15.17 4.92
N LEU A 98 -7.98 -13.84 4.99
CA LEU A 98 -6.92 -13.11 4.30
C LEU A 98 -5.52 -13.49 4.81
N TYR A 99 -5.35 -13.65 6.12
CA TYR A 99 -4.10 -14.08 6.72
C TYR A 99 -3.71 -15.51 6.29
N ALA A 100 -4.67 -16.44 6.27
CA ALA A 100 -4.43 -17.84 5.86
C ALA A 100 -4.04 -17.96 4.38
N VAL A 101 -4.70 -17.21 3.50
CA VAL A 101 -4.34 -17.15 2.06
C VAL A 101 -2.96 -16.54 1.86
N GLY A 102 -2.60 -15.53 2.65
CA GLY A 102 -1.29 -14.89 2.58
C GLY A 102 -0.12 -15.76 3.05
N SER A 103 -0.35 -16.69 3.98
CA SER A 103 0.70 -17.62 4.44
C SER A 103 0.96 -18.76 3.44
N ASP A 104 -0.09 -19.38 2.92
CA ASP A 104 0.01 -20.43 1.91
C ASP A 104 -1.35 -20.62 1.23
N ALA A 105 -1.43 -20.23 -0.04
CA ALA A 105 -2.65 -20.31 -0.83
C ALA A 105 -3.12 -21.76 -1.09
N GLU A 106 -2.19 -22.73 -1.13
CA GLU A 106 -2.50 -24.13 -1.37
C GLU A 106 -3.01 -24.80 -0.08
N ALA A 107 -2.40 -24.48 1.06
CA ALA A 107 -2.89 -24.92 2.37
C ALA A 107 -4.26 -24.30 2.71
N ALA A 108 -4.50 -23.04 2.34
CA ALA A 108 -5.81 -22.40 2.53
C ALA A 108 -6.92 -23.10 1.75
N ARG A 109 -6.65 -23.55 0.51
CA ARG A 109 -7.59 -24.33 -0.31
C ARG A 109 -7.94 -25.68 0.34
N LEU A 110 -6.94 -26.37 0.91
CA LEU A 110 -7.14 -27.63 1.62
C LEU A 110 -7.92 -27.45 2.94
N ALA A 111 -7.81 -26.28 3.58
CA ALA A 111 -8.59 -25.92 4.76
C ALA A 111 -10.04 -25.47 4.45
N GLY A 112 -10.47 -25.56 3.18
CA GLY A 112 -11.83 -25.18 2.75
C GLY A 112 -12.05 -23.68 2.56
N ILE A 113 -10.99 -22.86 2.58
CA ILE A 113 -11.05 -21.43 2.28
C ILE A 113 -10.77 -21.26 0.79
N GLU A 114 -11.77 -20.88 0.00
CA GLU A 114 -11.62 -20.63 -1.44
C GLU A 114 -10.74 -19.38 -1.67
N PRO A 115 -9.46 -19.51 -2.07
CA PRO A 115 -8.56 -18.36 -2.23
C PRO A 115 -9.10 -17.27 -3.18
N PRO A 116 -9.79 -17.59 -4.30
CA PRO A 116 -10.33 -16.58 -5.21
C PRO A 116 -11.32 -15.61 -4.55
N ARG A 117 -12.13 -16.07 -3.58
CA ARG A 117 -13.16 -15.24 -2.94
C ARG A 117 -12.60 -14.27 -1.90
N VAL A 118 -11.39 -14.51 -1.42
CA VAL A 118 -10.74 -13.69 -0.39
C VAL A 118 -9.89 -12.59 -1.04
N THR A 119 -9.35 -12.85 -2.23
CA THR A 119 -8.51 -11.88 -2.94
C THR A 119 -9.34 -10.81 -3.64
N PHE A 120 -10.50 -11.15 -4.23
CA PHE A 120 -11.48 -10.19 -4.75
C PHE A 120 -12.86 -10.88 -4.81
N SER A 121 -13.85 -10.37 -4.09
CA SER A 121 -15.25 -10.55 -4.49
C SER A 121 -15.62 -9.51 -5.53
#